data_AF-A0A949DXA1-F1
#
_entry.id   AF-A0A949DXA1-F1
#
_cell.length_a   1.000
_cell.length_b   1.000
_cell.length_c   1.000
_cell.angle_alpha   90.00
_cell.angle_beta   90.00
_cell.angle_gamma   90.00
#
_symmetry.space_group_name_H-M   'P 1'
#
loop_
_entity.id
_entity.type
_entity.pdbx_description
1 polymer ?
#
loop_
_entity_poly.entity_id
_entity_poly.type
_entity_poly.pdbx_seq_one_letter_code
_entity_poly.pdbx_strand_id
1 'polypeptide(L)' 'MTGDYMELEELVKKVILKDLRAEAKKHGIPTACRTKIDIAKDLPRGALEKLVSK' A
#
# COMPACT_ATOMS: atom_id res chain seq x y z
N MET A 1 0.20 -5.77 21.77
CA MET A 1 0.96 -5.19 20.63
C MET A 1 0.29 -5.67 19.35
N THR A 2 -0.74 -4.98 18.86
CA THR A 2 -1.42 -5.28 17.58
C THR A 2 -2.31 -4.09 17.18
N GLY A 3 -1.74 -2.90 17.07
CA GLY A 3 -2.43 -1.71 16.53
C GLY A 3 -2.26 -1.56 15.01
N ASP A 4 -1.19 -2.16 14.47
CA ASP A 4 -0.68 -1.83 13.14
C ASP A 4 -1.49 -2.38 11.96
N TYR A 5 -2.18 -3.52 12.13
CA TYR A 5 -2.89 -4.18 11.03
C TYR A 5 -4.14 -3.42 10.60
N MET A 6 -4.88 -2.86 11.56
CA MET A 6 -6.10 -2.12 11.27
C MET A 6 -5.78 -0.76 10.64
N GLU A 7 -4.72 -0.09 11.12
CA GLU A 7 -4.23 1.15 10.52
C GLU A 7 -3.76 0.93 9.08
N LEU A 8 -3.08 -0.17 8.78
CA LEU A 8 -2.61 -0.44 7.42
C LEU A 8 -3.78 -0.66 6.45
N GLU A 9 -4.83 -1.39 6.85
CA GLU A 9 -6.05 -1.51 6.03
C GLU A 9 -6.77 -0.18 5.82
N GLU A 10 -6.87 0.66 6.86
CA GLU A 10 -7.46 1.99 6.80
C GLU A 10 -6.70 2.92 5.85
N LEU A 11 -5.36 2.91 5.94
CA LEU A 11 -4.46 3.65 5.05
C LEU A 11 -4.66 3.18 3.60
N VAL A 12 -4.64 1.87 3.38
CA VAL A 12 -4.80 1.27 2.05
C VAL A 12 -6.17 1.55 1.44
N LYS A 13 -7.23 1.61 2.25
CA LYS A 13 -8.56 2.03 1.77
C LYS A 13 -8.54 3.46 1.25
N LYS A 14 -7.85 4.38 1.93
CA LYS A 14 -7.71 5.79 1.54
C LYS A 14 -6.84 5.99 0.30
N VAL A 15 -5.81 5.17 0.09
CA VAL A 15 -4.94 5.25 -1.12
C VAL A 15 -5.69 4.87 -2.39
N ILE A 16 -5.47 5.58 -3.50
CA ILE A 16 -6.01 5.19 -4.81
C ILE A 16 -5.25 3.96 -5.35
N LEU A 17 -5.98 2.93 -5.83
CA LEU A 17 -5.38 1.69 -6.36
C LEU A 17 -4.36 1.96 -7.49
N LYS A 18 -4.59 2.98 -8.32
CA LYS A 18 -3.67 3.40 -9.38
C LYS A 18 -2.32 3.88 -8.85
N ASP A 19 -2.32 4.81 -7.88
CA ASP A 19 -1.08 5.30 -7.27
C ASP A 19 -0.35 4.19 -6.49
N LEU A 20 -1.08 3.34 -5.76
CA LEU A 20 -0.50 2.18 -5.08
C LEU A 20 0.22 1.25 -6.06
N ARG A 21 -0.40 0.95 -7.21
CA ARG A 21 0.21 0.10 -8.24
C ARG A 21 1.40 0.78 -8.92
N ALA A 22 1.35 2.10 -9.11
CA ALA A 22 2.45 2.85 -9.70
C ALA A 22 3.67 2.87 -8.78
N GLU A 23 3.48 3.12 -7.48
CA GLU A 23 4.55 3.07 -6.48
C GLU A 23 5.12 1.67 -6.35
N ALA A 24 4.26 0.64 -6.25
CA ALA A 24 4.67 -0.76 -6.24
C ALA A 24 5.53 -1.11 -7.46
N LYS A 25 5.15 -0.65 -8.65
CA LYS A 25 5.92 -0.86 -9.87
C LYS A 25 7.30 -0.18 -9.83
N LYS A 26 7.42 1.02 -9.22
CA LYS A 26 8.73 1.67 -9.01
C LYS A 26 9.62 0.88 -8.05
N HIS A 27 9.02 0.22 -7.08
CA HIS A 27 9.72 -0.66 -6.15
C HIS A 27 9.95 -2.08 -6.71
N GLY A 28 9.55 -2.37 -7.95
CA GLY A 28 9.69 -3.69 -8.56
C GLY A 28 8.72 -4.74 -8.03
N ILE A 29 7.69 -4.32 -7.29
CA ILE A 29 6.70 -5.22 -6.69
C ILE A 29 5.68 -5.62 -7.78
N PRO A 30 5.45 -6.92 -8.01
CA PRO A 30 4.47 -7.39 -8.98
C PRO A 30 3.05 -7.06 -8.50
N THR A 31 2.36 -6.23 -9.27
CA THR A 31 0.97 -5.81 -8.98
C THR A 31 -0.07 -6.65 -9.72
N ALA A 32 0.37 -7.52 -10.63
CA ALA A 32 -0.50 -8.44 -11.36
C ALA A 32 -1.05 -9.51 -10.41
N CYS A 33 -2.37 -9.74 -10.45
CA CYS A 33 -3.11 -10.70 -9.63
C CYS A 33 -3.02 -10.52 -8.09
N ARG A 34 -2.37 -9.46 -7.59
CA ARG A 34 -2.30 -9.15 -6.14
C ARG A 34 -3.45 -8.26 -5.70
N THR A 35 -3.94 -8.49 -4.49
CA THR A 35 -4.94 -7.63 -3.86
C THR A 35 -4.32 -6.28 -3.46
N LYS A 36 -5.16 -5.27 -3.23
CA LYS A 36 -4.71 -3.95 -2.79
C LYS A 36 -3.94 -4.04 -1.45
N ILE A 37 -4.39 -4.92 -0.55
CA ILE A 37 -3.76 -5.15 0.75
C ILE A 37 -2.43 -5.91 0.59
N ASP A 38 -2.35 -6.88 -0.32
CA ASP A 38 -1.08 -7.56 -0.64
C ASP A 38 -0.03 -6.57 -1.13
N ILE A 39 -0.37 -5.73 -2.12
CA ILE A 39 0.54 -4.74 -2.69
C ILE A 39 1.01 -3.77 -1.60
N ALA A 40 0.11 -3.39 -0.71
CA ALA A 40 0.42 -2.53 0.41
C ALA A 40 1.30 -3.21 1.48
N LYS A 41 1.08 -4.49 1.77
CA LYS A 41 1.93 -5.25 2.70
C LYS A 41 3.35 -5.43 2.17
N ASP A 42 3.50 -5.60 0.86
CA ASP A 42 4.80 -5.65 0.19
C ASP A 42 5.46 -4.26 0.08
N LEU A 43 4.69 -3.17 0.17
CA LEU A 43 5.23 -1.82 0.19
C LEU A 43 5.83 -1.46 1.57
N PRO A 44 6.96 -0.75 1.63
CA PRO A 44 7.43 -0.18 2.87
C PRO A 44 6.43 0.86 3.41
N ARG A 45 6.21 0.86 4.72
CA ARG A 45 5.19 1.70 5.40
C ARG A 45 5.33 3.19 5.06
N GLY A 46 6.56 3.69 4.98
CA GLY A 46 6.82 5.08 4.58
C GLY A 46 6.41 5.45 3.15
N ALA A 47 6.31 4.48 2.23
CA ALA A 47 5.78 4.72 0.88
C ALA A 47 4.24 4.73 0.89
N LEU A 48 3.61 3.86 1.67
CA LEU A 48 2.16 3.88 1.94
C LEU A 48 1.71 5.18 2.60
N GLU A 49 2.43 5.65 3.62
CA GLU A 49 2.13 6.90 4.31
C GLU A 49 2.22 8.11 3.38
N LYS A 50 3.23 8.14 2.49
CA LYS A 50 3.34 9.17 1.44
C LYS A 50 2.18 9.15 0.45
N LEU A 51 1.66 7.96 0.13
CA LEU A 51 0.52 7.79 -0.76
C LEU A 51 -0.80 8.22 -0.11
N VAL A 52 -0.94 8.07 1.21
CA VAL A 52 -2.13 8.54 1.96
C VAL A 52 -2.09 10.04 2.22
N SER A 53 -0.90 10.59 2.45
CA SER A 53 -0.71 12.02 2.76
C SER A 53 -0.76 12.92 1.51
N LYS A 54 -1.04 12.35 0.34
CA LYS A 54 -1.12 13.03 -0.95
C LYS A 54 -2.57 13.17 -1.40
#